data_AF-A0A848GG47-F1
#
_entry.id   AF-A0A848GG47-F1
#
_cell.length_a   1.000
_cell.length_b   1.000
_cell.length_c   1.000
_cell.angle_alpha   90.00
_cell.angle_beta   90.00
_cell.angle_gamma   90.00
#
_symmetry.space_group_name_H-M   'P 1'
#
loop_
_entity.id
_entity.type
_entity.pdbx_description
1 polymer ?
#
loop_
_entity_poly.entity_id
_entity_poly.type
_entity_poly.pdbx_seq_one_letter_code
_entity_poly.pdbx_strand_id
1 'polypeptide(L)'
;MAAKVIAATGSAWAFFVALGVIIVWGLTGPVFHYSDTWQLVINTGTTIITFLMVFLIQKSQNKDSKSIQLKLNELIAAHKQASNRLIDVENLSEEELDILHKYYHVMAEETARKISMNESHSVEEAINGALSKHEEHLRRRKKYPEDAGPGETKPPAM
;
A
#
# COMPACT_ATOMS: atom_id res chain seq x y z
N MET A 1 -16.18 -23.62 18.25
CA MET A 1 -15.59 -24.91 18.64
C MET A 1 -14.06 -24.91 18.64
N ALA A 2 -13.36 -24.42 17.60
CA ALA A 2 -11.89 -24.29 17.62
C ALA A 2 -11.35 -23.43 18.79
N ALA A 3 -11.99 -22.29 19.10
CA ALA A 3 -11.58 -21.43 20.21
C ALA A 3 -11.71 -22.09 21.61
N LYS A 4 -12.63 -23.06 21.79
CA LYS A 4 -12.76 -23.82 23.04
C LYS A 4 -11.64 -24.85 23.21
N VAL A 5 -11.18 -25.45 22.12
CA VAL A 5 -10.03 -26.36 22.12
C VAL A 5 -8.74 -25.57 22.41
N ILE A 6 -8.59 -24.38 21.81
CA ILE A 6 -7.43 -23.49 22.03
C ILE A 6 -7.38 -22.94 23.47
N ALA A 7 -8.53 -22.54 24.03
CA ALA A 7 -8.62 -22.10 25.43
C ALA A 7 -8.35 -23.24 26.43
N ALA A 8 -8.74 -24.49 26.10
CA ALA A 8 -8.44 -25.65 26.92
C ALA A 8 -6.95 -26.02 26.87
N THR A 9 -6.28 -25.91 25.72
CA THR A 9 -4.84 -26.15 25.57
C THR A 9 -3.95 -25.08 26.19
N GLY A 10 -4.48 -23.87 26.44
CA GLY A 10 -3.75 -22.76 27.08
C GLY A 10 -3.78 -22.75 28.61
N SER A 11 -4.54 -23.65 29.24
CA SER A 11 -4.60 -23.76 30.71
C SER A 11 -3.40 -24.52 31.26
N ALA A 12 -2.85 -24.07 32.40
CA ALA A 12 -1.74 -24.74 33.09
C ALA A 12 -1.98 -26.25 33.29
N TRP A 13 -3.25 -26.65 33.45
CA TRP A 13 -3.65 -28.06 33.55
C TRP A 13 -3.32 -28.88 32.30
N ALA A 14 -3.49 -28.32 31.10
CA ALA A 14 -3.19 -29.02 29.85
C ALA A 14 -1.69 -29.29 29.68
N PHE A 15 -0.84 -28.38 30.18
CA PHE A 15 0.61 -28.60 30.23
C PHE A 15 0.98 -29.78 31.13
N PHE A 16 0.42 -29.85 32.34
CA PHE A 16 0.69 -30.96 33.25
C PHE A 16 0.18 -32.30 32.72
N VAL A 17 -0.96 -32.32 32.03
CA VAL A 17 -1.47 -33.52 31.35
C VAL A 17 -0.54 -33.94 30.22
N ALA A 18 -0.11 -33.02 29.35
CA ALA A 18 0.83 -33.32 28.27
C ALA A 18 2.18 -33.83 28.81
N LEU A 19 2.69 -33.21 29.87
CA LEU A 19 3.91 -33.65 30.56
C LEU A 19 3.74 -35.06 31.15
N GLY A 20 2.61 -35.34 31.79
CA GLY A 20 2.27 -36.68 32.30
C GLY A 20 2.26 -37.74 31.19
N VAL A 21 1.70 -37.42 30.02
CA VAL A 21 1.71 -38.32 28.85
C VAL A 21 3.15 -38.62 28.40
N ILE A 22 4.01 -37.61 28.34
CA ILE A 22 5.44 -37.79 27.98
C ILE A 22 6.16 -38.66 29.01
N ILE A 23 5.91 -38.45 30.30
CA ILE A 23 6.51 -39.25 31.38
C ILE A 23 6.05 -40.71 31.30
N VAL A 24 4.75 -40.97 31.16
CA VAL A 24 4.21 -42.33 31.04
C VAL A 24 4.77 -43.06 29.81
N TRP A 25 4.89 -42.34 28.68
CA TRP A 25 5.52 -42.89 27.48
C TRP A 25 7.00 -43.22 27.71
N GLY A 26 7.75 -42.33 28.36
CA GLY A 26 9.14 -42.56 28.72
C GLY A 26 9.34 -43.76 29.65
N LEU A 27 8.46 -43.91 30.66
CA LEU A 27 8.49 -45.02 31.62
C LEU A 27 8.10 -46.37 31.00
N THR A 28 7.31 -46.37 29.92
CA THR A 28 7.00 -47.60 29.18
C THR A 28 8.16 -48.04 28.26
N GLY A 29 9.11 -47.15 27.95
CA GLY A 29 10.30 -47.45 27.12
C GLY A 29 11.14 -48.65 27.60
N PRO A 30 11.53 -48.74 28.88
CA PRO A 30 12.27 -49.88 29.42
C PRO A 30 11.53 -51.22 29.30
N VAL A 31 10.20 -51.23 29.44
CA VAL A 31 9.37 -52.43 29.29
C VAL A 31 9.41 -52.93 27.83
N PHE A 32 9.38 -52.01 26.88
CA PHE A 32 9.46 -52.31 25.44
C PHE A 32 10.89 -52.30 24.88
N HIS A 33 11.91 -52.33 25.76
CA HIS A 33 13.34 -52.32 25.38
C HIS A 33 13.71 -51.20 24.39
N TYR A 34 13.02 -50.06 24.44
CA TYR A 34 13.18 -48.96 23.48
C TYR A 34 13.09 -49.39 22.01
N SER A 35 12.24 -50.39 21.72
CA SER A 35 12.05 -50.96 20.39
C SER A 35 11.63 -49.94 19.33
N ASP A 36 11.85 -50.29 18.06
CA ASP A 36 11.45 -49.47 16.91
C ASP A 36 9.95 -49.18 16.91
N THR A 37 9.11 -50.12 17.36
CA THR A 37 7.66 -49.90 17.47
C THR A 37 7.31 -48.84 18.51
N TRP A 38 8.01 -48.81 19.65
CA TRP A 38 7.80 -47.82 20.71
C TRP A 38 8.15 -46.40 20.25
N GLN A 39 9.22 -46.25 19.45
CA GLN A 39 9.61 -44.98 18.82
C GLN A 39 8.66 -44.59 17.68
N LEU A 40 8.24 -45.56 16.86
CA LEU A 40 7.34 -45.35 15.74
C LEU A 40 6.00 -44.74 16.21
N VAL A 41 5.44 -45.24 17.30
CA VAL A 41 4.16 -44.76 17.82
C VAL A 41 4.19 -43.26 18.12
N ILE A 42 5.25 -42.74 18.74
CA ILE A 42 5.31 -41.29 19.05
C ILE A 42 5.60 -40.44 17.81
N ASN A 43 6.46 -40.92 16.92
CA ASN A 43 6.80 -40.21 15.68
C ASN A 43 5.60 -40.13 14.75
N THR A 44 4.89 -41.25 14.54
CA THR A 44 3.66 -41.29 13.74
C THR A 44 2.54 -40.49 14.40
N GLY A 45 2.34 -40.62 15.72
CA GLY A 45 1.32 -39.88 16.45
C GLY A 45 1.51 -38.36 16.36
N THR A 46 2.74 -37.89 16.59
CA THR A 46 3.09 -36.47 16.49
C THR A 46 2.90 -35.94 15.07
N THR A 47 3.24 -36.75 14.06
CA THR A 47 3.04 -36.38 12.65
C THR A 47 1.56 -36.18 12.32
N ILE A 48 0.69 -37.08 12.76
CA ILE A 48 -0.76 -36.96 12.56
C ILE A 48 -1.30 -35.72 13.28
N ILE A 49 -0.91 -35.51 14.54
CA ILE A 49 -1.33 -34.34 15.32
C ILE A 49 -0.87 -33.04 14.64
N THR A 50 0.37 -33.01 14.16
CA THR A 50 0.94 -31.85 13.47
C THR A 50 0.20 -31.58 12.15
N PHE A 51 -0.11 -32.62 11.38
CA PHE A 51 -0.89 -32.48 10.16
C PHE A 51 -2.28 -31.87 10.46
N LEU A 52 -2.96 -32.39 11.48
CA LEU A 52 -4.24 -31.82 11.93
C LEU A 52 -4.09 -30.38 12.45
N MET A 53 -3.01 -30.08 13.17
CA MET A 53 -2.69 -28.75 13.68
C MET A 53 -2.56 -27.74 12.55
N VAL A 54 -1.87 -28.10 11.45
CA VAL A 54 -1.76 -27.23 10.26
C VAL A 54 -3.13 -26.86 9.71
N PHE A 55 -4.05 -27.82 9.56
CA PHE A 55 -5.42 -27.52 9.13
C PHE A 55 -6.19 -26.64 10.13
N LEU A 56 -6.02 -26.89 11.43
CA LEU A 56 -6.66 -26.09 12.48
C LEU A 56 -6.14 -24.64 12.47
N ILE A 57 -4.83 -24.45 12.31
CA ILE A 57 -4.19 -23.14 12.18
C ILE A 57 -4.68 -22.45 10.91
N GLN A 58 -4.64 -23.12 9.76
CA GLN A 58 -5.13 -22.58 8.49
C GLN A 58 -6.61 -22.16 8.58
N LYS A 59 -7.45 -22.96 9.24
CA LYS A 59 -8.85 -22.63 9.48
C LYS A 59 -9.03 -21.42 10.41
N SER A 60 -8.23 -21.33 11.48
CA SER A 60 -8.26 -20.19 12.39
C SER A 60 -7.80 -18.91 11.69
N GLN A 61 -6.68 -19.00 10.97
CA GLN A 61 -6.11 -17.90 10.19
C GLN A 61 -7.09 -17.41 9.12
N ASN A 62 -7.77 -18.30 8.40
CA ASN A 62 -8.77 -17.91 7.39
C ASN A 62 -9.93 -17.10 8.00
N LYS A 63 -10.35 -17.42 9.23
CA LYS A 63 -11.39 -16.64 9.93
C LYS A 63 -10.86 -15.28 10.40
N ASP A 64 -9.65 -15.25 10.94
CA ASP A 64 -9.04 -14.03 11.49
C ASP A 64 -8.72 -13.03 10.37
N SER A 65 -8.21 -13.50 9.23
CA SER A 65 -7.97 -12.67 8.03
C SER A 65 -9.25 -11.98 7.54
N LYS A 66 -10.38 -12.70 7.47
CA LYS A 66 -11.68 -12.12 7.10
C LYS A 66 -12.16 -11.06 8.09
N SER A 67 -11.94 -11.27 9.39
CA SER A 67 -12.31 -10.28 10.39
C SER A 67 -11.46 -9.01 10.31
N ILE A 68 -10.19 -9.13 9.93
CA ILE A 68 -9.30 -7.98 9.73
C ILE A 68 -9.77 -7.16 8.52
N GLN A 69 -10.06 -7.84 7.39
CA GLN A 69 -10.60 -7.21 6.19
C GLN A 69 -11.86 -6.39 6.47
N LEU A 70 -12.86 -6.98 7.14
CA LEU A 70 -14.09 -6.28 7.51
C LEU A 70 -13.86 -5.03 8.38
N LYS A 71 -12.93 -5.11 9.34
CA LYS A 71 -12.59 -3.96 10.19
C LYS A 71 -11.88 -2.85 9.43
N LEU A 72 -10.99 -3.21 8.50
CA LEU A 72 -10.32 -2.25 7.61
C LEU A 72 -11.33 -1.60 6.66
N ASN A 73 -12.23 -2.38 6.08
CA ASN A 73 -13.30 -1.88 5.22
C ASN A 73 -14.19 -0.87 5.95
N GLU A 74 -14.56 -1.13 7.21
CA GLU A 74 -15.30 -0.16 8.04
C GLU A 74 -14.49 1.13 8.31
N LEU A 75 -13.19 1.02 8.61
CA LEU A 75 -12.32 2.17 8.85
C LEU A 75 -12.14 3.04 7.58
N ILE A 76 -11.96 2.39 6.43
CA ILE A 76 -11.87 3.04 5.12
C ILE A 76 -13.21 3.73 4.82
N ALA A 77 -14.34 3.05 5.01
CA ALA A 77 -15.67 3.63 4.81
C ALA A 77 -15.95 4.84 5.71
N ALA A 78 -15.49 4.80 6.97
CA ALA A 78 -15.64 5.90 7.91
C ALA A 78 -14.77 7.13 7.56
N HIS A 79 -13.75 6.97 6.71
CA HIS A 79 -12.89 8.06 6.27
C HIS A 79 -13.49 8.78 5.05
N LYS A 80 -14.02 10.00 5.24
CA LYS A 80 -14.72 10.81 4.22
C LYS A 80 -13.99 11.05 2.89
N GLN A 81 -12.69 10.81 2.83
CA GLN A 81 -11.85 11.00 1.64
C GLN A 81 -11.42 9.67 0.99
N ALA A 82 -11.70 8.54 1.61
CA ALA A 82 -11.47 7.24 0.99
C ALA A 82 -12.61 6.94 0.00
N SER A 83 -12.26 6.60 -1.23
CA SER A 83 -13.26 6.25 -2.24
C SER A 83 -13.92 4.94 -1.83
N ASN A 84 -15.26 4.94 -1.73
CA ASN A 84 -16.07 3.76 -1.44
C ASN A 84 -15.80 2.56 -2.38
N ARG A 85 -15.10 2.80 -3.50
CA ARG A 85 -14.70 1.82 -4.52
C ARG A 85 -13.52 0.92 -4.11
N LEU A 86 -12.79 1.26 -3.05
CA LEU A 86 -11.69 0.45 -2.52
C LEU A 86 -12.11 -0.47 -1.37
N ILE A 87 -13.32 -0.26 -0.84
CA ILE A 87 -13.94 -1.12 0.16
C ILE A 87 -14.26 -2.42 -0.56
N ASP A 88 -13.73 -3.55 -0.06
CA ASP A 88 -13.91 -4.89 -0.63
C ASP A 88 -13.08 -5.24 -1.88
N VAL A 89 -11.92 -4.58 -2.06
CA VAL A 89 -11.01 -4.86 -3.18
C VAL A 89 -10.53 -6.32 -3.22
N GLU A 90 -10.48 -7.01 -2.08
CA GLU A 90 -10.05 -8.41 -1.97
C GLU A 90 -10.99 -9.43 -2.64
N ASN A 91 -12.25 -9.06 -2.91
CA ASN A 91 -13.26 -9.96 -3.51
C ASN A 91 -13.48 -9.69 -5.00
N LEU A 92 -12.80 -8.70 -5.58
CA LEU A 92 -12.86 -8.42 -7.01
C LEU A 92 -12.19 -9.54 -7.81
N SER A 93 -12.76 -9.86 -8.97
CA SER A 93 -12.08 -10.71 -9.96
C SER A 93 -10.84 -10.00 -10.53
N GLU A 94 -9.91 -10.76 -11.13
CA GLU A 94 -8.71 -10.18 -11.75
C GLU A 94 -9.05 -9.14 -12.82
N GLU A 95 -10.11 -9.38 -13.60
CA GLU A 95 -10.56 -8.47 -14.66
C GLU A 95 -11.12 -7.16 -14.06
N GLU A 96 -11.91 -7.25 -13.00
CA GLU A 96 -12.41 -6.07 -12.28
C GLU A 96 -11.27 -5.29 -11.60
N LEU A 97 -10.27 -5.99 -11.07
CA LEU A 97 -9.09 -5.37 -10.46
C LEU A 97 -8.24 -4.61 -11.49
N ASP A 98 -8.06 -5.17 -12.69
CA ASP A 98 -7.35 -4.50 -13.80
C ASP A 98 -8.10 -3.25 -14.28
N ILE A 99 -9.43 -3.31 -14.39
CA ILE A 99 -10.27 -2.15 -14.71
C ILE A 99 -10.12 -1.06 -13.64
N LEU A 100 -10.17 -1.43 -12.35
CA LEU A 100 -10.01 -0.51 -11.24
C LEU A 100 -8.62 0.15 -11.26
N HIS A 101 -7.57 -0.65 -11.50
CA HIS A 101 -6.19 -0.17 -11.62
C HIS A 101 -6.03 0.82 -12.78
N LYS A 102 -6.56 0.51 -13.97
CA LYS A 102 -6.55 1.41 -15.13
C LYS A 102 -7.27 2.72 -14.85
N TYR A 103 -8.42 2.68 -14.20
CA TYR A 103 -9.17 3.89 -13.83
C TYR A 103 -8.33 4.81 -12.93
N TYR A 104 -7.70 4.27 -11.87
CA TYR A 104 -6.84 5.05 -10.99
C TYR A 104 -5.58 5.56 -11.68
N HIS A 105 -4.98 4.77 -12.58
CA HIS A 105 -3.83 5.20 -13.37
C HIS A 105 -4.18 6.42 -14.22
N VAL A 106 -5.31 6.39 -14.95
CA VAL A 106 -5.77 7.52 -15.76
C VAL A 106 -6.04 8.75 -14.89
N MET A 107 -6.72 8.58 -13.75
CA MET A 107 -6.99 9.70 -12.84
C MET A 107 -5.70 10.31 -12.25
N ALA A 108 -4.72 9.48 -11.90
CA ALA A 108 -3.43 9.95 -11.40
C ALA A 108 -2.66 10.72 -12.49
N GLU A 109 -2.67 10.22 -13.73
CA GLU A 109 -2.04 10.88 -14.88
C GLU A 109 -2.73 12.21 -15.22
N GLU A 110 -4.06 12.27 -15.18
CA GLU A 110 -4.81 13.51 -15.34
C GLU A 110 -4.53 14.52 -14.23
N THR A 111 -4.40 14.06 -12.99
CA THR A 111 -4.07 14.92 -11.85
C THR A 111 -2.65 15.45 -11.97
N ALA A 112 -1.69 14.61 -12.34
CA ALA A 112 -0.31 15.02 -12.62
C ALA A 112 -0.24 16.04 -13.77
N ARG A 113 -1.00 15.82 -14.87
CA ARG A 113 -1.12 16.79 -15.96
C ARG A 113 -1.77 18.12 -15.53
N LYS A 114 -2.79 18.08 -14.67
CA LYS A 114 -3.44 19.29 -14.15
C LYS A 114 -2.51 20.07 -13.22
N ILE A 115 -1.71 19.37 -12.41
CA ILE A 115 -0.66 19.98 -11.59
C ILE A 115 0.40 20.62 -12.50
N SER A 116 0.89 19.92 -13.52
CA SER A 116 1.87 20.48 -14.47
C SER A 116 1.30 21.63 -15.31
N MET A 117 0.01 21.60 -15.66
CA MET A 117 -0.66 22.72 -16.33
C MET A 117 -0.84 23.93 -15.41
N ASN A 118 -1.01 23.72 -14.09
CA ASN A 118 -1.08 24.79 -13.10
C ASN A 118 0.30 25.38 -12.74
N GLU A 119 1.39 24.74 -13.18
CA GLU A 119 2.75 25.32 -13.22
C GLU A 119 3.00 26.14 -14.50
N SER A 120 1.95 26.57 -15.21
CA SER A 120 2.10 27.47 -16.36
C SER A 120 2.44 28.88 -15.88
N HIS A 121 3.74 29.17 -15.82
CA HIS A 121 4.38 30.44 -15.46
C HIS A 121 4.01 30.94 -14.06
N SER A 122 4.95 30.81 -13.12
CA SER A 122 4.89 31.61 -11.89
C SER A 122 4.67 33.08 -12.26
N VAL A 123 3.76 33.77 -11.57
CA VAL A 123 3.50 35.21 -11.75
C VAL A 123 4.82 35.99 -11.71
N GLU A 124 5.79 35.53 -10.92
CA GLU A 124 7.17 36.04 -10.87
C GLU A 124 7.90 35.99 -12.23
N GLU A 125 7.74 34.90 -12.99
CA GLU A 125 8.43 34.69 -14.27
C GLU A 125 7.79 35.52 -15.39
N ALA A 126 6.46 35.68 -15.36
CA ALA A 126 5.76 36.61 -16.23
C ALA A 126 6.13 38.07 -15.95
N ILE A 127 6.24 38.46 -14.66
CA ILE A 127 6.65 39.80 -14.24
C ILE A 127 8.12 40.07 -14.60
N ASN A 128 9.03 39.13 -14.35
CA ASN A 128 10.45 39.28 -14.68
C ASN A 128 10.67 39.32 -16.21
N GLY A 129 9.90 38.55 -16.98
CA GLY A 129 9.88 38.63 -18.44
C GLY A 129 9.37 39.98 -18.95
N ALA A 130 8.36 40.58 -18.29
CA ALA A 130 7.85 41.90 -18.65
C ALA A 130 8.81 43.03 -18.24
N LEU A 131 9.42 42.95 -17.05
CA LEU A 131 10.39 43.91 -16.53
C LEU A 131 11.68 43.90 -17.35
N SER A 132 12.21 42.72 -17.69
CA SER A 132 13.41 42.61 -18.54
C SER A 132 13.19 43.20 -19.93
N LYS A 133 12.04 42.94 -20.56
CA LYS A 133 11.66 43.60 -21.83
C LYS A 133 11.56 45.11 -21.67
N HIS A 134 10.94 45.60 -20.59
CA HIS A 134 10.82 47.03 -20.34
C HIS A 134 12.20 47.69 -20.13
N GLU A 135 13.10 47.04 -19.40
CA GLU A 135 14.47 47.51 -19.19
C GLU A 135 15.28 47.51 -20.48
N GLU A 136 15.15 46.49 -21.33
CA GLU A 136 15.75 46.48 -22.67
C GLU A 136 15.22 47.61 -23.57
N HIS A 137 13.91 47.87 -23.54
CA HIS A 137 13.31 49.00 -24.26
C HIS A 137 13.85 50.35 -23.78
N LEU A 138 13.98 50.53 -22.46
CA LEU A 138 14.58 51.74 -21.88
C LEU A 138 16.06 51.89 -22.24
N ARG A 139 16.83 50.79 -22.21
CA ARG A 139 18.24 50.76 -22.66
C ARG A 139 18.38 51.09 -24.14
N ARG A 140 17.50 50.57 -25.01
CA ARG A 140 17.47 50.93 -26.43
C ARG A 140 17.15 52.40 -26.65
N ARG A 141 16.15 52.95 -25.95
CA ARG A 141 15.79 54.37 -26.02
C ARG A 141 16.92 55.29 -25.56
N LYS A 142 17.69 54.88 -24.55
CA LYS A 142 18.87 55.63 -24.08
C LYS A 142 20.07 55.52 -25.03
N LYS A 143 20.21 54.40 -25.75
CA LYS A 143 21.28 54.17 -26.74
C LYS A 143 21.00 54.88 -28.07
N TYR A 144 19.73 55.08 -28.43
CA TYR A 144 19.28 55.84 -29.60
C TYR A 144 18.26 56.89 -29.15
N PRO A 145 18.71 57.96 -28.46
CA PRO A 145 17.81 59.02 -28.03
C PRO A 145 17.32 59.78 -29.26
N GLU A 146 16.01 59.95 -29.36
CA GLU A 146 15.30 60.44 -30.54
C GLU A 146 15.30 61.98 -30.64
N ASP A 147 16.46 62.58 -30.38
CA ASP A 147 16.70 64.03 -30.39
C ASP A 147 18.01 64.38 -31.08
N ALA A 148 18.11 64.02 -32.35
CA ALA A 148 18.58 64.96 -33.36
C ALA A 148 17.35 65.38 -34.18
N GLY A 149 16.84 66.59 -33.92
CA GLY A 149 15.60 67.12 -34.49
C GLY A 149 15.59 67.23 -36.03
N PRO A 150 14.42 67.58 -36.61
CA PRO A 150 14.12 67.39 -38.03
C PRO A 150 14.95 68.32 -38.92
N GLY A 151 15.88 67.75 -39.68
CA GLY A 151 16.57 68.42 -40.77
C GLY A 151 15.67 68.51 -42.01
N GLU A 152 15.12 69.70 -42.21
CA GLU A 152 14.53 70.20 -43.45
C GLU A 152 15.23 69.66 -44.71
N THR A 153 14.51 68.89 -45.55
CA THR A 153 14.81 68.84 -46.98
C THR A 153 13.50 68.94 -47.79
N LYS A 154 13.46 70.02 -48.55
CA LYS A 154 12.37 70.55 -49.39
C LYS A 154 11.97 69.56 -50.50
N PRO A 155 10.69 69.48 -50.91
CA PRO A 155 10.27 68.57 -51.98
C PRO A 155 10.84 69.02 -53.35
N PRO A 156 11.09 68.07 -54.27
CA PRO A 156 11.67 68.37 -55.58
C PRO A 156 10.67 69.13 -56.45
N ALA A 157 11.15 70.15 -57.16
CA ALA A 157 10.42 70.80 -58.25
C ALA A 157 10.33 69.84 -59.45
N MET A 158 9.24 69.99 -60.22
CA MET A 158 8.96 69.28 -61.48
C MET A 158 10.14 69.23 -62.44
#